data_AF-A0A379ADU5-F1
#
_entry.id   AF-A0A379ADU5-F1
#
_cell.length_a   1.000
_cell.length_b   1.000
_cell.length_c   1.000
_cell.angle_alpha   90.00
_cell.angle_beta   90.00
_cell.angle_gamma   90.00
#
_symmetry.space_group_name_H-M   'P 1'
#
loop_
_entity.id
_entity.type
_entity.pdbx_description
1 polymer ?
#
loop_
_entity_poly.entity_id
_entity_poly.type
_entity_poly.pdbx_seq_one_letter_code
_entity_poly.pdbx_strand_id
1 'polypeptide(L)'
;MVDQTAGDGIEWVDIVNEENEVVAQATRAQMRAECLRHRATYIVVHDGMGKILVQRRTEIKDFMPGKLDATAGGVVQSGEDMLESARREAEEEFRDCRGAVC
;
A
#
# COMPACT_ATOMS: atom_id res chain seq x y z
N MET A 1 -26.90 -9.87 17.99
CA MET A 1 -25.96 -8.74 17.84
C MET A 1 -24.58 -9.38 17.87
N VAL A 2 -23.97 -9.56 16.70
CA VAL A 2 -22.65 -10.18 16.61
C VAL A 2 -21.64 -9.05 16.61
N ASP A 3 -20.84 -9.06 17.67
CA ASP A 3 -19.77 -8.15 18.01
C ASP A 3 -18.72 -8.13 16.89
N GLN A 4 -18.53 -6.98 16.24
CA GLN A 4 -17.46 -6.76 15.27
C GLN A 4 -16.21 -6.31 16.05
N THR A 5 -15.32 -7.22 16.39
CA THR A 5 -13.97 -6.84 16.84
C THR A 5 -13.00 -8.01 16.70
N ALA A 6 -12.17 -8.00 15.65
CA ALA A 6 -10.81 -8.58 15.67
C ALA A 6 -10.07 -8.27 14.35
N GLY A 7 -9.08 -7.37 14.43
CA GLY A 7 -7.97 -7.29 13.48
C GLY A 7 -7.89 -6.00 12.69
N ASP A 8 -7.40 -4.92 13.29
CA ASP A 8 -6.60 -3.91 12.59
C ASP A 8 -5.82 -3.12 13.65
N GLY A 9 -4.55 -3.51 13.84
CA GLY A 9 -3.64 -2.70 14.63
C GLY A 9 -3.55 -1.31 14.01
N ILE A 10 -3.44 -0.27 14.84
CA ILE A 10 -3.24 1.09 14.33
C ILE A 10 -1.99 1.08 13.44
N GLU A 11 -2.17 1.24 12.13
CA GLU A 11 -1.05 1.35 11.19
C GLU A 11 -0.42 2.73 11.31
N TRP A 12 0.83 2.77 11.77
CA TRP A 12 1.64 3.97 11.85
C TRP A 12 2.50 4.13 10.60
N VAL A 13 2.62 5.36 10.13
CA VAL A 13 3.37 5.72 8.93
C VAL A 13 4.33 6.86 9.24
N ASP A 14 5.52 6.81 8.64
CA ASP A 14 6.51 7.88 8.76
C ASP A 14 6.13 9.05 7.85
N ILE A 15 6.07 10.24 8.45
CA ILE A 15 5.86 11.50 7.74
C ILE A 15 7.23 12.11 7.44
N VAL A 16 7.43 12.48 6.18
CA VAL A 16 8.73 12.93 5.69
C VAL A 16 8.70 14.36 5.15
N ASN A 17 9.85 15.03 5.26
CA ASN A 17 10.07 16.32 4.59
C ASN A 17 10.37 16.14 3.08
N GLU A 18 10.82 17.19 2.42
CA GLU A 18 11.10 17.19 0.97
C GLU A 18 12.38 16.42 0.63
N GLU A 19 13.29 16.33 1.60
CA GLU A 19 14.54 15.60 1.55
C GLU A 19 14.38 14.11 1.91
N ASN A 20 13.13 13.65 2.08
CA ASN A 20 12.79 12.29 2.50
C ASN A 20 13.34 11.90 3.88
N GLU A 21 13.52 12.86 4.78
CA GLU A 21 13.89 12.64 6.18
C GLU A 21 12.63 12.52 7.03
N VAL A 22 12.62 11.58 7.98
CA VAL A 22 11.47 11.37 8.88
C VAL A 22 11.39 12.51 9.88
N VAL A 23 10.28 13.24 9.89
CA VAL A 23 10.03 14.37 10.78
C VAL A 23 8.95 14.10 11.82
N ALA A 24 8.05 13.14 11.56
CA ALA A 24 6.98 12.75 12.46
C ALA A 24 6.44 11.35 12.12
N GLN A 25 5.55 10.85 12.97
CA GLN A 25 4.76 9.64 12.72
C GLN A 25 3.27 10.00 12.83
N ALA A 26 2.45 9.44 11.96
CA ALA A 26 0.99 9.60 12.00
C ALA A 26 0.32 8.25 11.79
N THR A 27 -0.95 8.14 12.17
CA THR A 27 -1.74 6.97 11.75
C THR A 27 -2.03 7.05 10.25
N ARG A 28 -2.20 5.91 9.58
CA ARG A 28 -2.59 5.88 8.17
C ARG A 28 -3.86 6.70 7.88
N ALA A 29 -4.83 6.64 8.80
CA ALA A 29 -6.06 7.43 8.70
C ALA A 29 -5.80 8.93 8.72
N GLN A 30 -4.97 9.42 9.66
CA GLN A 30 -4.59 10.83 9.74
C GLN A 30 -3.77 11.27 8.52
N MET A 31 -2.78 10.47 8.10
CA MET A 31 -1.99 10.74 6.91
C MET A 31 -2.86 10.94 5.68
N ARG A 32 -3.89 10.11 5.48
CA ARG A 32 -4.84 10.25 4.37
C ARG A 32 -5.73 11.48 4.53
N ALA A 33 -6.26 11.74 5.72
CA ALA A 33 -7.16 12.86 5.99
C ALA A 33 -6.49 14.23 5.79
N GLU A 34 -5.23 14.35 6.20
CA GLU A 34 -4.45 15.59 6.15
C GLU A 34 -3.53 15.67 4.92
N CYS A 35 -3.54 14.65 4.05
CA CYS A 35 -2.68 14.54 2.88
C CYS A 35 -1.18 14.70 3.23
N LEU A 36 -0.74 14.07 4.32
CA LEU A 36 0.63 14.18 4.80
C LEU A 36 1.60 13.44 3.87
N ARG A 37 2.77 14.05 3.66
CA ARG A 37 3.84 13.46 2.84
C ARG A 37 4.42 12.23 3.56
N HIS A 38 4.39 11.09 2.89
CA HIS A 38 4.78 9.79 3.45
C HIS A 38 5.54 8.97 2.40
N ARG A 39 6.10 7.84 2.83
CA ARG A 39 6.78 6.88 1.95
C ARG A 39 5.81 5.80 1.48
N ALA A 40 5.96 5.40 0.22
CA ALA A 40 5.24 4.30 -0.39
C ALA A 40 6.17 3.55 -1.35
N THR A 41 5.97 2.25 -1.48
CA THR A 41 6.71 1.40 -2.42
C THR A 41 5.84 1.08 -3.62
N TYR A 42 6.42 1.13 -4.81
CA TYR A 42 5.76 0.79 -6.06
C TYR A 42 6.60 -0.24 -6.83
N ILE A 43 5.99 -1.35 -7.19
CA ILE A 43 6.63 -2.51 -7.82
C ILE A 43 6.01 -2.67 -9.19
N VAL A 44 6.81 -2.46 -10.22
CA VAL A 44 6.42 -2.75 -11.60
C VAL A 44 6.69 -4.22 -11.87
N VAL A 45 5.64 -5.00 -12.09
CA VAL A 45 5.76 -6.38 -12.54
C VAL A 45 5.62 -6.41 -14.05
N HIS A 46 6.62 -6.96 -14.73
CA HIS A 46 6.64 -7.05 -16.19
C HIS A 46 7.01 -8.45 -16.65
N ASP A 47 6.52 -8.85 -17.82
CA ASP A 47 6.78 -10.17 -18.42
C ASP A 47 8.15 -10.28 -19.12
N GLY A 48 8.90 -9.16 -19.19
CA GLY A 48 10.19 -9.08 -19.90
C GLY A 48 10.04 -8.95 -21.42
N MET A 49 8.81 -8.99 -21.94
CA MET A 49 8.45 -8.81 -23.34
C MET A 49 7.78 -7.45 -23.60
N GLY A 50 7.86 -6.54 -22.63
CA GLY A 50 7.34 -5.18 -22.72
C GLY A 50 5.90 -5.01 -22.22
N LYS A 51 5.31 -6.02 -21.59
CA LYS A 51 4.00 -5.88 -20.92
C LYS A 51 4.18 -5.72 -19.42
N ILE A 52 3.31 -4.89 -18.84
CA ILE A 52 3.26 -4.61 -17.40
C ILE A 52 1.94 -5.16 -16.87
N LEU A 53 1.99 -5.77 -15.69
CA LEU A 53 0.81 -6.20 -14.97
C LEU A 53 0.08 -4.98 -14.40
N VAL A 54 -1.19 -4.82 -14.76
CA VAL A 54 -2.03 -3.71 -14.28
C VAL A 54 -3.11 -4.29 -13.40
N GLN A 55 -3.15 -3.88 -12.14
CA GLN A 55 -4.13 -4.37 -11.18
C GLN A 55 -5.35 -3.45 -11.16
N ARG A 56 -6.56 -4.04 -11.15
CA ARG A 56 -7.77 -3.30 -10.81
C ARG A 56 -7.94 -3.29 -9.30
N ARG A 57 -7.89 -2.11 -8.68
CA ARG A 57 -8.13 -1.93 -7.25
C ARG A 57 -9.54 -2.42 -6.90
N THR A 58 -9.64 -3.19 -5.83
CA THR A 58 -10.94 -3.62 -5.29
C THR A 58 -11.76 -2.42 -4.82
N GLU A 59 -13.09 -2.53 -4.87
CA GLU A 59 -14.01 -1.47 -4.40
C GLU A 59 -13.88 -1.18 -2.90
N ILE A 60 -13.27 -2.09 -2.14
CA ILE A 60 -13.05 -1.96 -0.69
C ILE A 60 -11.77 -1.18 -0.32
N LYS A 61 -10.91 -0.80 -1.28
CA LYS A 61 -9.68 -0.05 -0.94
C LYS A 61 -10.03 1.35 -0.44
N ASP A 62 -9.31 1.77 0.59
CA ASP A 62 -9.42 3.08 1.26
C ASP A 62 -9.15 4.28 0.35
N PHE A 63 -8.30 4.08 -0.67
CA PHE A 63 -7.93 5.12 -1.63
C PHE A 63 -8.25 4.69 -3.06
N MET A 64 -9.03 5.51 -3.78
CA MET A 64 -9.37 5.34 -5.20
C MET A 64 -9.87 3.92 -5.58
N PRO A 65 -11.03 3.48 -5.06
CA PRO A 65 -11.62 2.19 -5.42
C PRO A 65 -11.92 2.09 -6.94
N GLY A 66 -11.81 0.88 -7.50
CA GLY A 66 -12.17 0.57 -8.90
C GLY A 66 -11.18 1.05 -9.97
N LYS A 67 -10.17 1.84 -9.60
CA LYS A 67 -9.14 2.34 -10.52
C LYS A 67 -8.10 1.28 -10.88
N LEU A 68 -7.39 1.52 -11.98
CA LEU A 68 -6.27 0.70 -12.41
C LEU A 68 -4.98 1.24 -11.80
N ASP A 69 -4.21 0.36 -11.16
CA ASP A 69 -2.83 0.59 -10.74
C ASP A 69 -1.88 -0.16 -11.65
N ALA A 70 -0.88 0.55 -12.19
CA ALA A 70 0.15 -0.05 -13.03
C ALA A 70 1.26 -0.75 -12.23
N THR A 71 1.15 -0.76 -10.89
CA THR A 71 2.17 -1.23 -9.97
C THR A 71 1.53 -1.90 -8.77
N ALA A 72 2.16 -2.97 -8.27
CA ALA A 72 1.87 -3.47 -6.93
C ALA A 72 2.52 -2.58 -5.87
N GLY A 73 2.01 -2.61 -4.65
CA GLY A 73 2.62 -1.90 -3.52
C GLY A 73 1.67 -1.05 -2.69
N GLY A 74 2.23 -0.45 -1.64
CA GLY A 74 1.47 0.26 -0.64
C GLY A 74 2.32 1.23 0.19
N VAL A 75 1.74 1.64 1.31
CA VAL A 75 2.34 2.61 2.22
C VAL A 75 3.37 1.90 3.11
N VAL A 76 4.54 2.51 3.29
CA VAL A 76 5.57 1.97 4.17
C VAL A 76 5.18 2.22 5.62
N GLN A 77 5.19 1.15 6.43
CA GLN A 77 4.90 1.27 7.85
C GLN A 77 6.07 1.95 8.58
N SER A 78 5.78 2.59 9.71
CA SER A 78 6.79 3.34 10.45
C SER A 78 7.95 2.44 10.90
N GLY A 79 9.19 2.84 10.58
CA GLY A 79 10.39 2.07 10.88
C GLY A 79 10.59 0.80 10.04
N GLU A 80 9.71 0.54 9.05
CA GLU A 80 9.83 -0.57 8.11
C GLU A 80 10.88 -0.24 7.04
N ASP A 81 11.71 -1.22 6.67
CA ASP A 81 12.62 -1.09 5.52
C ASP A 81 11.81 -1.12 4.20
N MET A 82 12.22 -0.32 3.23
CA MET A 82 11.50 -0.21 1.95
C MET A 82 11.44 -1.54 1.19
N LEU A 83 12.48 -2.37 1.25
CA LEU A 83 12.48 -3.65 0.55
C LEU A 83 11.58 -4.67 1.24
N GLU A 84 11.58 -4.68 2.58
CA GLU A 84 10.67 -5.52 3.37
C GLU A 84 9.22 -5.12 3.14
N SER A 85 8.93 -3.81 3.11
CA SER A 85 7.61 -3.27 2.79
C SER A 85 7.13 -3.69 1.40
N ALA A 86 8.00 -3.55 0.40
CA ALA A 86 7.71 -4.01 -0.95
C ALA A 86 7.43 -5.52 -1.01
N ARG A 87 8.20 -6.34 -0.29
CA ARG A 87 7.96 -7.80 -0.24
C ARG A 87 6.62 -8.12 0.42
N ARG A 88 6.29 -7.49 1.55
CA ARG A 88 5.02 -7.67 2.25
C ARG A 88 3.83 -7.32 1.36
N GLU A 89 3.85 -6.14 0.74
CA GLU A 89 2.78 -5.69 -0.15
C GLU A 89 2.63 -6.61 -1.38
N ALA A 90 3.75 -7.02 -1.98
CA ALA A 90 3.72 -8.01 -3.06
C ALA A 90 3.10 -9.33 -2.58
N GLU A 91 3.51 -9.84 -1.41
CA GLU A 91 2.95 -11.07 -0.85
C GLU A 91 1.46 -10.96 -0.53
N GLU A 92 0.97 -9.79 -0.11
CA GLU A 92 -0.45 -9.53 0.16
C GLU A 92 -1.27 -9.48 -1.14
N GLU A 93 -0.81 -8.74 -2.15
CA GLU A 93 -1.54 -8.59 -3.42
C GLU A 93 -1.46 -9.85 -4.29
N PHE A 94 -0.33 -10.55 -4.31
CA PHE A 94 -0.16 -11.78 -5.10
C PHE A 94 -0.68 -13.05 -4.43
N ARG A 95 -1.07 -12.99 -3.14
CA ARG A 95 -1.59 -14.18 -2.41
C ARG A 95 -2.82 -14.79 -3.06
N ASP A 96 -3.67 -13.97 -3.66
CA ASP A 96 -4.98 -14.37 -4.23
C ASP A 96 -5.05 -14.26 -5.77
N CYS A 97 -3.90 -14.31 -6.45
CA CYS A 97 -3.84 -14.32 -7.91
C CYS A 97 -4.39 -15.60 -8.58
N ARG A 98 -5.20 -16.42 -7.89
CA ARG A 98 -6.04 -17.44 -8.55
C ARG A 98 -7.34 -16.85 -9.13
N GLY A 99 -7.72 -15.63 -8.74
CA GLY A 99 -8.99 -15.02 -9.17
C GLY A 99 -8.96 -13.51 -9.41
N ALA A 100 -7.89 -12.80 -9.05
CA ALA A 100 -7.76 -11.39 -9.38
C ALA A 100 -7.43 -11.23 -10.87
N VAL A 101 -8.33 -10.54 -11.58
CA VAL A 101 -8.13 -10.10 -12.97
C VAL A 101 -6.78 -9.41 -13.11
N CYS A 102 -5.90 -10.02 -13.91
CA CYS A 102 -4.71 -9.40 -14.48
C CYS A 102 -5.05 -8.26 -15.45
#